data_AF-A0A2E4RF08-F1
#
_entry.id   AF-A0A2E4RF08-F1
#
_cell.length_a   1.000
_cell.length_b   1.000
_cell.length_c   1.000
_cell.angle_alpha   90.00
_cell.angle_beta   90.00
_cell.angle_gamma   90.00
#
_symmetry.space_group_name_H-M   'P 1'
#
loop_
_entity.id
_entity.type
_entity.pdbx_description
1 polymer ?
#
loop_
_entity_poly.entity_id
_entity_poly.type
_entity_poly.pdbx_seq_one_letter_code
_entity_poly.pdbx_strand_id
1 'polypeptide(L)'
;MLDKVLSVKLAGGLMTVWMAFHILIMSQADGEAVLWMVAFFVMTLVAASTFRMDEDSSRKVLLALGVGWLPACIFFTYGFVANASTDDLPPAPAMILWWGITLQSLLVGLNVGTSSE
;
A
#
# COMPACT_ATOMS: atom_id res chain seq x y z
N MET A 1 13.08 -18.61 5.17
CA MET A 1 11.97 -17.85 5.82
C MET A 1 11.91 -16.42 5.29
N LEU A 2 13.06 -15.76 5.11
CA LEU A 2 13.15 -14.46 4.45
C LEU A 2 12.49 -14.44 3.06
N ASP A 3 12.63 -15.52 2.27
CA ASP A 3 12.01 -15.63 0.93
C ASP A 3 10.48 -15.60 0.95
N LYS A 4 9.86 -16.06 2.04
CA LYS A 4 8.40 -15.96 2.23
C LYS A 4 7.99 -14.53 2.58
N VAL A 5 8.82 -13.84 3.37
CA VAL A 5 8.62 -12.43 3.74
C VAL A 5 8.92 -11.51 2.55
N LEU A 6 9.85 -11.84 1.67
CA LEU A 6 10.18 -11.05 0.48
C LEU A 6 9.40 -11.47 -0.77
N SER A 7 8.28 -12.18 -0.57
CA SER A 7 7.46 -12.69 -1.67
C SER A 7 6.69 -11.58 -2.38
N VAL A 8 6.89 -11.48 -3.69
CA VAL A 8 6.10 -10.62 -4.59
C VAL A 8 4.61 -10.94 -4.50
N LYS A 9 4.24 -12.23 -4.49
CA LYS A 9 2.82 -12.65 -4.43
C LYS A 9 2.15 -12.20 -3.14
N LEU A 10 2.86 -12.31 -2.02
CA LEU A 10 2.37 -11.85 -0.73
C LEU A 10 2.21 -10.33 -0.72
N ALA A 11 3.24 -9.58 -1.09
CA ALA A 11 3.21 -8.12 -1.09
C ALA A 11 2.17 -7.55 -2.07
N GLY A 12 2.12 -8.07 -3.30
CA GLY A 12 1.12 -7.71 -4.31
C GLY A 12 -0.30 -8.03 -3.85
N GLY A 13 -0.51 -9.19 -3.24
CA GLY A 13 -1.81 -9.56 -2.67
C GLY A 13 -2.26 -8.67 -1.52
N LEU A 14 -1.37 -8.40 -0.57
CA LEU A 14 -1.65 -7.49 0.54
C LEU A 14 -2.00 -6.09 0.05
N MET A 15 -1.21 -5.53 -0.87
CA MET A 15 -1.48 -4.22 -1.45
C MET A 15 -2.80 -4.20 -2.23
N THR A 16 -3.08 -5.24 -3.02
CA THR A 16 -4.35 -5.36 -3.77
C THR A 16 -5.56 -5.36 -2.85
N VAL A 17 -5.54 -6.23 -1.84
CA VAL A 17 -6.65 -6.35 -0.88
C VAL A 17 -6.80 -5.06 -0.07
N TRP A 18 -5.69 -4.44 0.33
CA TRP A 18 -5.70 -3.20 1.08
C TRP A 18 -6.31 -2.04 0.30
N MET A 19 -5.90 -1.83 -0.96
CA MET A 19 -6.49 -0.81 -1.83
C MET A 19 -7.97 -1.10 -2.09
N ALA A 20 -8.36 -2.36 -2.30
CA ALA A 20 -9.74 -2.75 -2.53
C ALA A 20 -10.65 -2.44 -1.32
N PHE A 21 -10.16 -2.68 -0.10
CA PHE A 21 -10.89 -2.31 1.11
C PHE A 21 -11.15 -0.80 1.21
N HIS A 22 -10.22 0.03 0.75
CA HIS A 22 -10.40 1.49 0.79
C HIS A 22 -11.49 1.97 -0.18
N ILE A 23 -11.76 1.25 -1.26
CA ILE A 23 -12.92 1.53 -2.13
C ILE A 23 -14.22 1.36 -1.33
N LEU A 24 -14.32 0.28 -0.53
CA LEU A 24 -15.49 0.02 0.30
C LEU A 24 -15.65 1.05 1.41
N ILE A 25 -14.54 1.45 2.06
CA ILE A 25 -14.56 2.48 3.10
C ILE A 25 -15.02 3.82 2.52
N MET A 26 -14.43 4.23 1.39
CA MET A 26 -14.78 5.51 0.75
C MET A 26 -16.22 5.51 0.21
N SER A 27 -16.77 4.36 -0.18
CA SER A 27 -18.18 4.28 -0.62
C SER A 27 -19.21 4.69 0.43
N GLN A 28 -18.79 4.83 1.70
CA GLN A 28 -19.63 5.26 2.82
C GLN A 28 -19.53 6.78 3.10
N ALA A 29 -18.71 7.53 2.36
CA ALA A 29 -18.44 8.96 2.59
C ALA A 29 -19.07 9.87 1.51
N ASP A 30 -19.24 11.15 1.84
CA ASP A 30 -19.87 12.15 0.96
C ASP A 30 -18.90 12.74 -0.08
N GLY A 31 -19.46 13.36 -1.13
CA GLY A 31 -18.85 14.41 -1.99
C GLY A 31 -17.51 14.12 -2.69
N GLU A 32 -16.42 14.01 -1.93
CA GLU A 32 -15.05 13.75 -2.41
C GLU A 32 -14.70 12.26 -2.48
N ALA A 33 -15.55 11.40 -1.90
CA ALA A 33 -15.38 9.95 -1.88
C ALA A 33 -15.15 9.34 -3.27
N VAL A 34 -15.83 9.84 -4.30
CA VAL A 34 -15.78 9.25 -5.66
C VAL A 34 -14.37 9.34 -6.26
N LEU A 35 -13.68 10.47 -6.09
CA LEU A 35 -12.32 10.64 -6.62
C LEU A 35 -11.34 9.68 -5.93
N TRP A 36 -11.45 9.56 -4.61
CA TRP A 36 -10.64 8.63 -3.84
C TRP A 36 -10.95 7.17 -4.18
N MET A 37 -12.22 6.81 -4.38
CA MET A 37 -12.61 5.47 -4.85
C MET A 37 -11.98 5.14 -6.20
N VAL A 38 -11.97 6.08 -7.15
CA VAL A 38 -11.31 5.87 -8.46
C VAL A 38 -9.81 5.69 -8.28
N ALA A 39 -9.17 6.50 -7.44
CA ALA A 39 -7.75 6.34 -7.13
C ALA A 39 -7.45 4.95 -6.54
N PHE A 40 -8.19 4.53 -5.50
CA PHE A 40 -8.02 3.21 -4.90
C PHE A 40 -8.34 2.07 -5.87
N PHE A 41 -9.30 2.23 -6.78
CA PHE A 41 -9.57 1.27 -7.84
C PHE A 41 -8.38 1.11 -8.78
N VAL A 42 -7.83 2.22 -9.28
CA VAL A 42 -6.62 2.19 -10.13
C VAL A 42 -5.47 1.51 -9.40
N MET A 43 -5.24 1.86 -8.13
CA MET A 43 -4.16 1.27 -7.33
C MET A 43 -4.39 -0.23 -7.05
N THR A 44 -5.64 -0.65 -6.87
CA THR A 44 -6.02 -2.07 -6.77
C THR A 44 -5.66 -2.81 -8.04
N LEU A 45 -5.98 -2.27 -9.21
CA LEU A 45 -5.66 -2.88 -10.51
C LEU A 45 -4.14 -2.94 -10.73
N VAL A 46 -3.42 -1.86 -10.41
CA VAL A 46 -1.95 -1.80 -10.52
C VAL A 46 -1.31 -2.84 -9.60
N ALA A 47 -1.74 -2.93 -8.34
CA ALA A 47 -1.24 -3.95 -7.42
C ALA A 47 -1.58 -5.37 -7.89
N ALA A 48 -2.79 -5.61 -8.37
CA ALA A 48 -3.22 -6.92 -8.86
C ALA A 48 -2.46 -7.36 -10.11
N SER A 49 -2.00 -6.41 -10.93
CA SER A 49 -1.23 -6.70 -12.14
C SER A 49 0.09 -7.42 -11.84
N THR A 50 0.64 -7.27 -10.63
CA THR A 50 1.85 -8.00 -10.16
C THR A 50 1.68 -9.52 -10.20
N PHE A 51 0.46 -10.06 -10.17
CA PHE A 51 0.22 -11.49 -10.32
C PHE A 51 0.44 -12.03 -11.74
N ARG A 52 0.55 -11.13 -12.73
CA ARG A 52 0.69 -11.47 -14.15
C ARG A 52 2.01 -10.99 -14.75
N MET A 53 2.83 -10.31 -13.97
CA MET A 53 4.14 -9.79 -14.38
C MET A 53 5.25 -10.78 -14.03
N ASP A 54 6.40 -10.64 -14.70
CA ASP A 54 7.64 -11.26 -14.24
C ASP A 54 8.06 -10.70 -12.87
N GLU A 55 8.96 -11.40 -12.20
CA GLU A 55 9.33 -11.07 -10.81
C GLU A 55 9.98 -9.68 -10.70
N ASP A 56 10.87 -9.32 -11.61
CA ASP A 56 11.56 -8.02 -11.61
C ASP A 56 10.59 -6.86 -11.86
N SER A 57 9.72 -6.98 -12.86
CA SER A 57 8.69 -5.98 -13.13
C SER A 57 7.74 -5.83 -11.95
N SER A 58 7.34 -6.93 -11.33
CA SER A 58 6.48 -6.90 -10.15
C SER A 58 7.13 -6.19 -8.97
N ARG A 59 8.42 -6.45 -8.72
CA ARG A 59 9.19 -5.78 -7.67
C ARG A 59 9.31 -4.27 -7.94
N LYS A 60 9.51 -3.84 -9.18
CA LYS A 60 9.51 -2.41 -9.56
C LYS A 60 8.16 -1.74 -9.29
N VAL A 61 7.06 -2.40 -9.63
CA VAL A 61 5.71 -1.90 -9.33
C VAL A 61 5.50 -1.80 -7.82
N LEU A 62 5.88 -2.82 -7.05
CA LEU A 62 5.78 -2.79 -5.59
C LEU A 62 6.65 -1.71 -4.95
N LEU A 63 7.85 -1.44 -5.50
CA LEU A 63 8.68 -0.32 -5.08
C LEU A 63 7.97 1.01 -5.32
N ALA A 64 7.40 1.21 -6.51
CA ALA A 64 6.67 2.43 -6.85
C ALA A 64 5.44 2.64 -5.96
N LEU A 65 4.68 1.57 -5.70
CA LEU A 65 3.53 1.60 -4.78
C LEU A 65 3.98 1.93 -3.34
N GLY A 66 5.03 1.28 -2.85
CA GLY A 66 5.58 1.53 -1.52
C GLY A 66 6.08 2.97 -1.34
N VAL A 67 6.87 3.47 -2.30
CA VAL A 67 7.36 4.86 -2.26
C VAL A 67 6.21 5.86 -2.38
N GLY A 68 5.23 5.60 -3.25
CA GLY A 68 4.07 6.47 -3.46
C GLY A 68 3.19 6.64 -2.22
N TRP A 69 3.13 5.63 -1.34
CA TRP A 69 2.32 5.67 -0.11
C TRP A 69 3.08 6.15 1.13
N LEU A 70 4.41 6.31 1.08
CA LEU A 70 5.19 6.87 2.20
C LEU A 70 4.67 8.23 2.70
N PRO A 71 4.35 9.21 1.83
CA PRO A 71 3.82 10.49 2.30
C PRO A 71 2.52 10.37 3.08
N ALA A 72 1.62 9.47 2.69
CA ALA A 72 0.38 9.22 3.41
C ALA A 72 0.65 8.64 4.80
N CYS A 73 1.54 7.64 4.90
CA CYS A 73 1.96 7.07 6.18
C CYS A 73 2.57 8.12 7.12
N ILE A 74 3.41 9.02 6.59
CA ILE A 74 4.01 10.13 7.36
C ILE A 74 2.93 11.11 7.81
N PHE A 75 2.03 11.52 6.92
CA PHE A 75 0.94 12.44 7.23
C PHE A 75 0.03 11.89 8.32
N PHE A 76 -0.39 10.63 8.21
CA PHE A 76 -1.20 9.97 9.24
C PHE A 76 -0.48 9.94 10.57
N THR A 77 0.79 9.54 10.58
CA THR A 77 1.58 9.46 11.83
C THR A 77 1.79 10.83 12.46
N TYR A 78 2.01 11.87 11.66
CA TYR A 78 2.25 13.23 12.15
C TYR A 78 1.10 13.73 13.02
N GLY A 79 -0.15 13.50 12.62
CA GLY A 79 -1.29 13.97 13.40
C GLY A 79 -1.38 13.38 14.81
N PHE A 80 -0.91 12.15 15.00
CA PHE A 80 -0.84 11.52 16.33
C PHE A 80 0.34 12.02 17.18
N VAL A 81 1.47 12.35 16.55
CA VAL A 81 2.68 12.80 17.27
C VAL A 81 2.65 14.30 17.57
N ALA A 82 1.99 15.08 16.72
CA ALA A 82 1.89 16.54 16.85
C ALA A 82 0.77 16.99 17.79
N ASN A 83 0.05 16.07 18.43
CA ASN A 83 -1.13 16.34 19.25
C ASN A 83 -2.19 17.18 18.50
N ALA A 84 -2.29 16.95 17.18
CA ALA A 84 -3.29 17.60 16.33
C ALA A 84 -4.64 16.89 16.48
N SER A 85 -5.72 17.48 15.95
CA SER A 85 -7.00 16.73 15.87
C SER A 85 -6.78 15.45 15.06
N THR A 86 -7.22 14.33 15.60
CA THR A 86 -7.14 13.01 14.95
C THR A 86 -8.49 12.56 14.38
N ASP A 87 -9.50 13.43 14.38
CA ASP A 87 -10.87 13.08 13.98
C ASP A 87 -10.95 12.63 12.51
N ASP A 88 -10.07 13.18 11.66
CA ASP A 88 -9.99 12.86 10.23
C ASP A 88 -8.88 11.84 9.91
N LEU A 89 -8.21 11.27 10.92
CA LEU A 89 -7.10 10.33 10.72
C LEU A 89 -7.55 8.88 10.83
N PRO A 90 -6.86 7.94 10.15
CA PRO A 90 -7.10 6.52 10.37
C PRO A 90 -6.89 6.16 11.85
N PRO A 91 -7.71 5.27 12.44
CA PRO A 91 -7.47 4.81 13.80
C PRO A 91 -6.11 4.11 13.90
N ALA A 92 -5.48 4.15 15.08
CA ALA A 92 -4.10 3.66 15.25
C ALA A 92 -3.83 2.24 14.71
N PRO A 93 -4.74 1.24 14.87
CA PRO A 93 -4.55 -0.07 14.23
C PRO A 93 -4.49 -0.02 12.70
N ALA A 94 -5.29 0.86 12.07
CA ALA A 94 -5.26 1.04 10.63
C ALA A 94 -3.95 1.71 10.16
N MET A 95 -3.40 2.64 10.94
CA MET A 95 -2.08 3.21 10.63
C MET A 95 -0.95 2.18 10.66
N ILE A 96 -0.99 1.23 11.61
CA ILE A 96 -0.01 0.15 11.67
C ILE A 96 -0.09 -0.71 10.40
N LEU A 97 -1.30 -0.98 9.89
CA LEU A 97 -1.49 -1.69 8.62
C LEU A 97 -0.97 -0.89 7.42
N TRP A 98 -1.23 0.41 7.37
CA TRP A 98 -0.66 1.32 6.37
C TRP A 98 0.87 1.23 6.31
N TRP A 99 1.53 1.35 7.46
CA TRP A 99 2.97 1.20 7.55
C TRP A 99 3.43 -0.20 7.17
N GLY A 100 2.79 -1.24 7.71
CA GLY A 100 3.17 -2.64 7.46
C GLY A 100 3.15 -2.98 5.97
N ILE A 101 2.08 -2.62 5.26
CA ILE A 101 1.93 -2.93 3.83
C ILE A 101 2.86 -2.07 2.97
N THR A 102 3.06 -0.80 3.34
CA THR A 102 4.01 0.11 2.66
C THR A 102 5.44 -0.40 2.80
N LEU A 103 5.88 -0.71 4.02
CA LEU A 103 7.22 -1.24 4.30
C LEU A 103 7.43 -2.60 3.64
N GLN A 104 6.43 -3.47 3.67
CA GLN A 104 6.46 -4.76 2.98
C GLN A 104 6.69 -4.58 1.47
N SER A 105 5.98 -3.65 0.84
CA SER A 105 6.13 -3.35 -0.59
C SER A 105 7.50 -2.76 -0.92
N LEU A 106 8.00 -1.87 -0.06
CA LEU A 106 9.36 -1.32 -0.18
C LEU A 106 10.43 -2.41 -0.04
N LEU A 107 10.33 -3.27 0.97
CA LEU A 107 11.31 -4.34 1.19
C LEU A 107 11.36 -5.33 0.02
N VAL A 108 10.21 -5.70 -0.53
CA VAL A 108 10.14 -6.55 -1.73
C VAL A 108 10.69 -5.82 -2.97
N GLY A 109 10.34 -4.55 -3.13
CA GLY A 109 10.75 -3.74 -4.28
C GLY A 109 12.22 -3.30 -4.26
N LEU A 110 12.85 -3.14 -3.09
CA LEU A 110 14.28 -2.83 -2.96
C LEU A 110 15.17 -4.03 -3.31
N ASN A 111 14.59 -5.23 -3.42
CA ASN A 111 15.28 -6.44 -3.85
C ASN A 111 15.17 -6.69 -5.38
N VAL A 112 14.85 -5.67 -6.19
CA VAL A 112 14.96 -5.77 -7.66
C VAL A 112 16.42 -6.06 -8.02
N GLY A 113 16.67 -7.10 -8.83
CA GLY A 113 18.00 -7.45 -9.30
C GLY A 113 18.94 -8.06 -8.26
N THR A 114 18.45 -8.35 -7.04
CA THR A 114 19.22 -9.11 -6.01
C THR A 114 18.86 -10.59 -5.99
N SER A 115 17.74 -10.98 -6.62
CA SER A 115 17.45 -12.37 -6.92
C SER A 115 18.34 -12.81 -8.08
N SER A 116 19.49 -13.40 -7.74
CA SER A 116 20.28 -14.18 -8.70
C SER A 116 19.46 -15.41 -9.09
N GLU A 117 19.04 -15.48 -10.35
CA GLU A 117 18.96 -16.79 -11.02
C GLU A 117 20.36 -17.41 -11.11
#